data_AF-A0AA40G0G3-F1
#
_entry.id   AF-A0AA40G0G3-F1
#
_cell.length_a   1.000
_cell.length_b   1.000
_cell.length_c   1.000
_cell.angle_alpha   90.00
_cell.angle_beta   90.00
_cell.angle_gamma   90.00
#
_symmetry.space_group_name_H-M   'P 1'
#
loop_
_entity.id
_entity.type
_entity.pdbx_description
1 polymer ?
#
loop_
_entity_poly.entity_id
_entity_poly.type
_entity_poly.pdbx_seq_one_letter_code
_entity_poly.pdbx_strand_id
1 'polypeptide(L)'
;MSNTREAEVQNLKERGNACVKEQKYEEAMFHYTHAIKLDPQNYSLYSNRSFAFLKLQQYHFAMEDALMTIQLKPDWTKGYFRKAEVESQTFRLSEALQSYNKALSLQPNEPTILEAMNRVSQLLIKDKRADQQIPWLGAGVGIILGVIVVIADYVFTNKPTLTHPLLMALLTMSIAMLGFGIAKGFRYFVKCQRKSLLEPPMDLFGDNKEEFDDVETEMNNEKEKHPKYSKAQARQRFKKGKS
;
A
#
# COMPACT_ATOMS: atom_id res chain seq x y z
N MET A 1 8.58 -30.91 -28.39
CA MET A 1 8.52 -29.44 -28.25
C MET A 1 8.20 -28.97 -26.82
N SER A 2 7.37 -29.66 -26.01
CA SER A 2 7.09 -29.25 -24.62
C SER A 2 8.35 -29.22 -23.72
N ASN A 3 9.20 -30.23 -23.83
CA ASN A 3 10.40 -30.37 -23.00
C ASN A 3 11.41 -29.19 -23.16
N THR A 4 11.52 -28.63 -24.37
CA THR A 4 12.40 -27.47 -24.62
C THR A 4 11.84 -26.19 -24.00
N ARG A 5 10.51 -25.97 -24.09
CA ARG A 5 9.86 -24.79 -23.50
C ARG A 5 9.90 -24.83 -21.98
N GLU A 6 9.66 -26.00 -21.37
CA GLU A 6 9.76 -26.18 -19.92
C GLU A 6 11.19 -25.93 -19.41
N ALA A 7 12.21 -26.43 -20.14
CA ALA A 7 13.61 -26.17 -19.83
C ALA A 7 13.96 -24.67 -19.95
N GLU A 8 13.41 -23.97 -20.93
CA GLU A 8 13.58 -22.53 -21.11
C GLU A 8 12.95 -21.72 -19.96
N VAL A 9 11.71 -22.05 -19.57
CA VAL A 9 11.03 -21.46 -18.41
C VAL A 9 11.85 -21.67 -17.14
N GLN A 10 12.36 -22.88 -16.94
CA GLN A 10 13.20 -23.21 -15.78
C GLN A 10 14.49 -22.39 -15.79
N ASN A 11 15.16 -22.25 -16.95
CA ASN A 11 16.37 -21.44 -17.08
C ASN A 11 16.11 -19.96 -16.77
N LEU A 12 15.03 -19.38 -17.29
CA LEU A 12 14.63 -18.00 -17.00
C LEU A 12 14.30 -17.81 -15.52
N LYS A 13 13.60 -18.78 -14.89
CA LYS A 13 13.33 -18.75 -13.45
C LYS A 13 14.62 -18.78 -12.63
N GLU A 14 15.59 -19.60 -13.01
CA GLU A 14 16.89 -19.69 -12.34
C GLU A 14 17.72 -18.41 -12.47
N ARG A 15 17.75 -17.81 -13.67
CA ARG A 15 18.35 -16.49 -13.89
C ARG A 15 17.69 -15.41 -13.04
N GLY A 16 16.36 -15.36 -13.02
CA GLY A 16 15.62 -14.46 -12.14
C GLY A 16 15.97 -14.67 -10.67
N ASN A 17 16.06 -15.92 -10.21
CA ASN A 17 16.47 -16.24 -8.84
C ASN A 17 17.92 -15.82 -8.54
N ALA A 18 18.83 -15.93 -9.50
CA ALA A 18 20.21 -15.47 -9.36
C ALA A 18 20.25 -13.93 -9.22
N CYS A 19 19.53 -13.20 -10.07
CA CYS A 19 19.39 -11.75 -9.96
C CYS A 19 18.80 -11.33 -8.61
N VAL A 20 17.82 -12.07 -8.06
CA VAL A 20 17.27 -11.82 -6.72
C VAL A 20 18.34 -11.99 -5.62
N LYS A 21 19.18 -13.03 -5.71
CA LYS A 21 20.29 -13.25 -4.75
C LYS A 21 21.32 -12.12 -4.82
N GLU A 22 21.56 -11.58 -6.02
CA GLU A 22 22.42 -10.41 -6.26
C GLU A 22 21.73 -9.07 -5.97
N GLN A 23 20.46 -9.07 -5.51
CA GLN A 23 19.65 -7.88 -5.26
C GLN A 23 19.34 -7.03 -6.51
N LYS A 24 19.51 -7.59 -7.71
CA LYS A 24 19.16 -6.98 -9.01
C LYS A 24 17.69 -7.25 -9.34
N TYR A 25 16.80 -6.58 -8.63
CA TYR A 25 15.37 -6.88 -8.68
C TYR A 25 14.70 -6.52 -10.01
N GLU A 26 15.19 -5.50 -10.72
CA GLU A 26 14.67 -5.12 -12.05
C GLU A 26 14.94 -6.22 -13.08
N GLU A 27 16.18 -6.70 -13.18
CA GLU A 27 16.57 -7.83 -14.04
C GLU A 27 15.81 -9.10 -13.69
N ALA A 28 15.64 -9.38 -12.39
CA ALA A 28 14.84 -10.51 -11.94
C ALA A 28 13.39 -10.43 -12.44
N MET A 29 12.77 -9.26 -12.33
CA MET A 29 11.42 -9.00 -12.83
C MET A 29 11.32 -9.24 -14.35
N PHE A 30 12.31 -8.81 -15.14
CA PHE A 30 12.35 -9.10 -16.57
C PHE A 30 12.39 -10.61 -16.85
N HIS A 31 13.30 -11.34 -16.21
CA HIS A 31 13.40 -12.79 -16.39
C HIS A 31 12.12 -13.53 -16.01
N TYR A 32 11.50 -13.18 -14.87
CA TYR A 32 10.23 -13.78 -14.47
C TYR A 32 9.10 -13.40 -15.43
N THR A 33 9.06 -12.18 -15.95
CA THR A 33 8.05 -11.76 -16.93
C THR A 33 8.16 -12.55 -18.23
N HIS A 34 9.37 -12.78 -18.74
CA HIS A 34 9.58 -13.65 -19.89
C HIS A 34 9.19 -15.10 -19.59
N ALA A 35 9.54 -15.63 -18.42
CA ALA A 35 9.14 -16.98 -18.02
C ALA A 35 7.61 -17.13 -17.94
N ILE A 36 6.90 -16.12 -17.43
CA ILE A 36 5.42 -16.10 -17.34
C ILE A 36 4.78 -16.09 -18.73
N LYS A 37 5.35 -15.38 -19.71
CA LYS A 37 4.85 -15.42 -21.10
C LYS A 37 4.93 -16.82 -21.70
N LEU A 38 5.93 -17.61 -21.31
CA LEU A 38 6.10 -18.98 -21.79
C LEU A 38 5.26 -20.00 -21.01
N ASP A 39 5.04 -19.78 -19.72
CA ASP A 39 4.22 -20.61 -18.84
C ASP A 39 3.36 -19.76 -17.88
N PRO A 40 2.19 -19.27 -18.34
CA PRO A 40 1.34 -18.37 -17.57
C PRO A 40 0.58 -19.05 -16.43
N GLN A 41 0.63 -20.38 -16.32
CA GLN A 41 0.00 -21.16 -15.24
C GLN A 41 0.96 -21.44 -14.07
N ASN A 42 2.22 -21.01 -14.19
CA ASN A 42 3.24 -21.25 -13.17
C ASN A 42 3.12 -20.29 -11.98
N TYR A 43 2.35 -20.68 -10.97
CA TYR A 43 2.16 -19.90 -9.74
C TYR A 43 3.48 -19.51 -9.04
N SER A 44 4.55 -20.29 -9.19
CA SER A 44 5.84 -19.99 -8.56
C SER A 44 6.52 -18.77 -9.21
N LEU A 45 6.29 -18.51 -10.50
CA LEU A 45 6.85 -17.35 -11.19
C LEU A 45 6.21 -16.06 -10.70
N TYR A 46 4.88 -16.04 -10.58
CA TYR A 46 4.16 -14.91 -9.99
C TYR A 46 4.61 -14.63 -8.55
N SER A 47 4.77 -15.65 -7.70
CA SER A 47 5.26 -15.43 -6.32
C SER A 47 6.67 -14.86 -6.26
N ASN A 48 7.54 -15.24 -7.20
CA ASN A 48 8.90 -14.70 -7.26
C ASN A 48 8.93 -13.29 -7.85
N ARG A 49 8.11 -13.00 -8.87
CA ARG A 49 7.98 -11.66 -9.45
C ARG A 49 7.30 -10.69 -8.48
N SER A 50 6.30 -11.13 -7.72
CA SER A 50 5.69 -10.40 -6.60
C SER A 50 6.76 -9.94 -5.60
N PHE A 51 7.70 -10.80 -5.24
CA PHE A 51 8.80 -10.45 -4.35
C PHE A 51 9.76 -9.41 -4.97
N ALA A 52 10.10 -9.56 -6.25
CA ALA A 52 10.92 -8.58 -6.96
C ALA A 52 10.23 -7.20 -6.98
N PHE A 53 8.94 -7.14 -7.34
CA PHE A 53 8.14 -5.91 -7.29
C PHE A 53 8.07 -5.31 -5.89
N LEU A 54 7.89 -6.14 -4.86
CA LEU A 54 7.88 -5.69 -3.47
C LEU A 54 9.20 -5.01 -3.09
N LYS A 55 10.34 -5.56 -3.53
CA LYS A 55 11.66 -4.97 -3.30
C LYS A 55 11.90 -3.69 -4.07
N LEU A 56 11.27 -3.55 -5.23
CA LEU A 56 11.22 -2.32 -6.03
C LEU A 56 10.17 -1.30 -5.52
N GLN A 57 9.47 -1.59 -4.41
CA GLN A 57 8.37 -0.76 -3.89
C GLN A 57 7.21 -0.56 -4.87
N GLN A 58 7.09 -1.45 -5.86
CA GLN A 58 6.01 -1.50 -6.85
C GLN A 58 4.84 -2.30 -6.28
N TYR A 59 4.21 -1.78 -5.22
CA TYR A 59 3.28 -2.54 -4.39
C TYR A 59 2.01 -2.99 -5.12
N HIS A 60 1.52 -2.21 -6.08
CA HIS A 60 0.36 -2.57 -6.90
C HIS A 60 0.61 -3.87 -7.68
N PHE A 61 1.67 -3.92 -8.46
CA PHE A 61 2.05 -5.11 -9.24
C PHE A 61 2.45 -6.29 -8.34
N ALA A 62 3.10 -6.00 -7.20
CA ALA A 62 3.40 -7.03 -6.21
C ALA A 62 2.13 -7.70 -5.65
N MET A 63 1.09 -6.91 -5.39
CA MET A 63 -0.20 -7.40 -4.92
C MET A 63 -0.91 -8.23 -5.99
N GLU A 64 -0.92 -7.76 -7.24
CA GLU A 64 -1.53 -8.46 -8.37
C GLU A 64 -0.90 -9.86 -8.54
N ASP A 65 0.42 -9.95 -8.56
CA ASP A 65 1.14 -11.23 -8.67
C ASP A 65 0.91 -12.14 -7.45
N ALA A 66 0.80 -11.58 -6.24
CA ALA A 66 0.49 -12.36 -5.05
C ALA A 66 -0.93 -12.94 -5.12
N LEU A 67 -1.90 -12.17 -5.60
CA LEU A 67 -3.28 -12.63 -5.80
C LEU A 67 -3.35 -13.67 -6.92
N MET A 68 -2.62 -13.47 -8.03
CA MET A 68 -2.55 -14.45 -9.11
C MET A 68 -1.93 -15.78 -8.64
N THR A 69 -0.91 -15.71 -7.78
CA THR A 69 -0.34 -16.91 -7.13
C THR A 69 -1.41 -17.68 -6.35
N ILE A 70 -2.23 -16.98 -5.54
CA ILE A 70 -3.30 -17.59 -4.73
C ILE A 70 -4.41 -18.14 -5.64
N GLN A 71 -4.74 -17.44 -6.72
CA GLN A 71 -5.75 -17.88 -7.69
C GLN A 71 -5.32 -19.17 -8.39
N LEU A 72 -4.06 -19.26 -8.84
CA LEU A 72 -3.51 -20.45 -9.49
C LEU A 72 -3.30 -21.60 -8.51
N LYS A 73 -2.91 -21.28 -7.26
CA LYS A 73 -2.64 -22.29 -6.24
C LYS A 73 -3.08 -21.85 -4.83
N PRO A 74 -4.36 -22.06 -4.48
CA PRO A 74 -4.95 -21.55 -3.24
C PRO A 74 -4.56 -22.33 -1.98
N ASP A 75 -3.91 -23.49 -2.12
CA ASP A 75 -3.39 -24.32 -1.04
C ASP A 75 -1.90 -24.06 -0.75
N TRP A 76 -1.26 -23.17 -1.50
CA TRP A 76 0.16 -22.88 -1.33
C TRP A 76 0.42 -21.72 -0.36
N THR A 77 1.00 -22.05 0.79
CA THR A 77 1.37 -21.13 1.87
C THR A 77 2.07 -19.85 1.39
N LYS A 78 3.01 -19.98 0.44
CA LYS A 78 3.82 -18.85 -0.03
C LYS A 78 3.00 -17.78 -0.73
N GLY A 79 1.87 -18.11 -1.37
CA GLY A 79 0.98 -17.13 -2.00
C GLY A 79 0.39 -16.15 -0.98
N TYR A 80 -0.19 -16.67 0.11
CA TYR A 80 -0.69 -15.85 1.22
C TYR A 80 0.41 -15.11 1.95
N PHE A 81 1.59 -15.73 2.10
CA PHE A 81 2.75 -15.07 2.67
C PHE A 81 3.17 -13.83 1.84
N ARG A 82 3.26 -13.95 0.50
CA ARG A 82 3.56 -12.80 -0.37
C ARG A 82 2.51 -11.70 -0.25
N LYS A 83 1.23 -12.07 -0.27
CA LYS A 83 0.13 -11.11 -0.07
C LYS A 83 0.27 -10.36 1.27
N ALA A 84 0.56 -11.08 2.35
CA ALA A 84 0.76 -10.51 3.67
C ALA A 84 1.99 -9.58 3.73
N GLU A 85 3.09 -9.93 3.05
CA GLU A 85 4.27 -9.05 2.95
C GLU A 85 3.92 -7.72 2.25
N VAL A 86 3.15 -7.76 1.15
CA VAL A 86 2.72 -6.55 0.44
C VAL A 86 1.78 -5.70 1.30
N GLU A 87 0.80 -6.32 1.97
CA GLU A 87 -0.11 -5.63 2.90
C GLU A 87 0.63 -4.99 4.07
N SER A 88 1.64 -5.69 4.60
CA SER A 88 2.51 -5.20 5.68
C SER A 88 3.30 -3.96 5.26
N GLN A 89 3.93 -3.98 4.08
CA GLN A 89 4.68 -2.83 3.56
C GLN A 89 3.78 -1.63 3.23
N THR A 90 2.54 -1.88 2.82
CA THR A 90 1.54 -0.81 2.56
C THR A 90 0.76 -0.38 3.80
N PHE A 91 1.19 -0.80 5.00
CA PHE A 91 0.58 -0.45 6.28
C PHE A 91 -0.90 -0.90 6.43
N ARG A 92 -1.33 -1.87 5.63
CA ARG A 92 -2.61 -2.60 5.79
C ARG A 92 -2.43 -3.72 6.80
N LEU A 93 -2.07 -3.33 8.03
CA LEU A 93 -1.56 -4.25 9.06
C LEU A 93 -2.62 -5.27 9.51
N SER A 94 -3.89 -4.87 9.56
CA SER A 94 -4.99 -5.76 9.94
C SER A 94 -5.21 -6.86 8.89
N GLU A 95 -5.18 -6.48 7.62
CA GLU A 95 -5.30 -7.37 6.47
C GLU A 95 -4.09 -8.30 6.37
N ALA A 96 -2.88 -7.76 6.58
CA ALA A 96 -1.65 -8.54 6.63
C ALA A 96 -1.70 -9.66 7.69
N LEU A 97 -2.23 -9.38 8.89
CA LEU A 97 -2.42 -10.40 9.92
C LEU A 97 -3.42 -11.49 9.50
N GLN A 98 -4.49 -11.14 8.79
CA GLN A 98 -5.43 -12.13 8.25
C GLN A 98 -4.76 -13.02 7.20
N SER A 99 -3.97 -12.43 6.29
CA SER A 99 -3.22 -13.16 5.28
C SER A 99 -2.14 -14.06 5.91
N TYR A 100 -1.40 -13.60 6.91
CA TYR A 100 -0.45 -14.43 7.66
C TYR A 100 -1.13 -15.57 8.42
N ASN A 101 -2.27 -15.31 9.05
CA ASN A 101 -3.07 -16.37 9.69
C ASN A 101 -3.50 -17.44 8.69
N LYS A 102 -3.91 -17.03 7.48
CA LYS A 102 -4.27 -17.97 6.41
C LYS A 102 -3.05 -18.79 5.96
N ALA A 103 -1.88 -18.17 5.80
CA ALA A 103 -0.65 -18.88 5.51
C ALA A 103 -0.29 -19.90 6.61
N LEU A 104 -0.36 -19.49 7.88
CA LEU A 104 -0.09 -20.36 9.03
C LEU A 104 -1.09 -21.51 9.16
N SER A 105 -2.34 -21.32 8.72
CA SER A 105 -3.34 -22.40 8.69
C SER A 105 -3.03 -23.49 7.66
N LEU A 106 -2.32 -23.14 6.56
CA LEU A 106 -1.91 -24.09 5.52
C LEU A 106 -0.62 -24.81 5.91
N GLN A 107 0.31 -24.11 6.55
CA GLN A 107 1.55 -24.69 7.08
C GLN A 107 1.73 -24.26 8.54
N PRO A 108 1.17 -25.04 9.47
CA PRO A 108 1.37 -24.83 10.89
C PRO A 108 2.86 -24.93 11.26
N ASN A 109 3.29 -24.19 12.27
CA ASN A 109 4.65 -24.21 12.83
C ASN A 109 5.77 -23.69 11.92
N GLU A 110 5.45 -22.87 10.91
CA GLU A 110 6.48 -22.18 10.14
C GLU A 110 7.01 -20.95 10.90
N PRO A 111 8.27 -20.95 11.39
CA PRO A 111 8.79 -19.89 12.26
C PRO A 111 8.86 -18.54 11.55
N THR A 112 9.19 -18.54 10.24
CA THR A 112 9.31 -17.33 9.43
C THR A 112 7.98 -16.57 9.34
N ILE A 113 6.85 -17.29 9.24
CA ILE A 113 5.51 -16.71 9.21
C ILE A 113 5.14 -16.16 10.58
N LEU A 114 5.44 -16.90 11.64
CA LEU A 114 5.14 -16.48 13.01
C LEU A 114 5.91 -15.22 13.40
N GLU A 115 7.20 -15.13 13.07
CA GLU A 115 8.01 -13.94 13.29
C GLU A 115 7.48 -12.73 12.52
N ALA A 116 7.14 -12.92 11.23
CA ALA A 116 6.57 -11.85 10.41
C ALA A 116 5.21 -11.36 10.97
N MET A 117 4.34 -12.29 11.37
CA MET A 117 3.06 -11.98 11.99
C MET A 117 3.22 -11.23 13.32
N ASN A 118 4.15 -11.67 14.17
CA ASN A 118 4.45 -11.00 15.45
C ASN A 118 4.96 -9.58 15.23
N ARG A 119 5.84 -9.38 14.26
CA ARG A 119 6.31 -8.05 13.86
C ARG A 119 5.15 -7.15 13.43
N VAL A 120 4.25 -7.64 12.58
CA VAL A 120 3.06 -6.88 12.13
C VAL A 120 2.12 -6.57 13.29
N SER A 121 1.90 -7.53 14.20
CA SER A 121 1.08 -7.33 15.40
C SER A 121 1.63 -6.20 16.28
N GLN A 122 2.95 -6.19 16.51
CA GLN A 122 3.61 -5.12 17.25
C GLN A 122 3.49 -3.77 16.53
N LEU A 123 3.65 -3.74 15.21
CA LEU A 123 3.45 -2.52 14.41
C LEU A 123 2.01 -2.01 14.51
N LEU A 124 1.02 -2.89 14.51
CA LEU A 124 -0.38 -2.52 14.65
C LEU A 124 -0.67 -1.90 16.00
N ILE A 125 -0.13 -2.47 17.08
CA ILE A 125 -0.26 -1.91 18.43
C ILE A 125 0.40 -0.53 18.51
N LYS A 126 1.60 -0.39 17.94
CA LYS A 126 2.30 0.90 17.88
C LYS A 126 1.52 1.94 17.09
N ASP A 127 0.96 1.57 15.93
CA ASP A 127 0.17 2.50 15.10
C ASP A 127 -1.13 2.91 15.81
N LYS A 128 -1.83 1.97 16.48
CA LYS A 128 -3.01 2.27 17.32
C LYS A 128 -2.67 3.21 18.48
N ARG A 129 -1.55 2.99 19.17
CA ARG A 129 -1.09 3.89 20.25
C ARG A 129 -0.75 5.27 19.70
N ALA A 130 -0.06 5.34 18.57
CA ALA A 130 0.29 6.60 17.93
C ALA A 130 -0.97 7.37 17.47
N ASP A 131 -2.01 6.68 17.00
CA ASP A 131 -3.30 7.30 16.69
C ASP A 131 -3.97 7.93 17.90
N GLN A 132 -3.83 7.30 19.08
CA GLN A 132 -4.37 7.82 20.32
C GLN A 132 -3.51 8.95 20.88
N GLN A 133 -2.18 8.80 20.89
CA GLN A 133 -1.27 9.71 21.59
C GLN A 133 -0.93 10.98 20.81
N ILE A 134 -0.75 10.91 19.50
CA ILE A 134 -0.26 12.05 18.70
C ILE A 134 -1.18 13.28 18.78
N PRO A 135 -2.52 13.15 18.74
CA PRO A 135 -3.41 14.30 18.94
C PRO A 135 -3.21 14.97 20.31
N TRP A 136 -3.03 14.19 21.38
CA TRP A 136 -2.79 14.72 22.73
C TRP A 136 -1.42 15.38 22.87
N LEU A 137 -0.39 14.83 22.22
CA LEU A 137 0.92 15.48 22.13
C LEU A 137 0.81 16.85 21.42
N GLY A 138 0.05 16.93 20.33
CA GLY A 138 -0.24 18.19 19.64
C GLY A 138 -0.97 19.20 20.54
N ALA A 139 -1.95 18.73 21.32
CA ALA A 139 -2.62 19.56 22.31
C ALA A 139 -1.64 20.08 23.38
N GLY A 140 -0.77 19.22 23.91
CA GLY A 140 0.24 19.58 24.90
C GLY A 140 1.23 20.64 24.40
N VAL A 141 1.72 20.51 23.16
CA VAL A 141 2.55 21.54 22.52
C VAL A 141 1.79 22.86 22.39
N GLY A 142 0.51 22.81 22.03
CA GLY A 142 -0.35 23.99 21.97
C GLY A 142 -0.56 24.66 23.33
N ILE A 143 -0.70 23.90 24.42
CA ILE A 143 -0.78 24.45 25.79
C ILE A 143 0.51 25.19 26.13
N ILE A 144 1.68 24.58 25.88
CA ILE A 144 2.99 25.19 26.17
C ILE A 144 3.14 26.50 25.40
N LEU A 145 2.81 26.52 24.10
CA LEU A 145 2.83 27.73 23.29
C LEU A 145 1.85 28.80 23.81
N GLY A 146 0.65 28.40 24.21
CA GLY A 146 -0.32 29.32 24.80
C GLY A 146 0.18 29.97 26.08
N VAL A 147 0.80 29.20 26.98
CA VAL A 147 1.39 29.75 28.22
C VAL A 147 2.52 30.73 27.91
N ILE A 148 3.38 30.41 26.94
CA ILE A 148 4.45 31.32 26.49
C ILE A 148 3.87 32.65 25.99
N VAL A 149 2.79 32.62 25.20
CA VAL A 149 2.11 33.82 24.71
C VAL A 149 1.56 34.67 25.86
N VAL A 150 0.93 34.04 26.86
CA VAL A 150 0.41 34.75 28.04
C VAL A 150 1.55 35.41 28.84
N ILE A 151 2.65 34.70 29.07
CA ILE A 151 3.82 35.26 29.77
C ILE A 151 4.42 36.41 28.98
N ALA A 152 4.51 36.28 27.64
CA ALA A 152 5.04 37.34 26.80
C ALA A 152 4.16 38.61 26.84
N ASP A 153 2.82 38.47 26.79
CA ASP A 153 1.90 39.61 26.93
C ASP A 153 2.09 40.31 28.29
N TYR A 154 2.33 39.54 29.36
CA TYR A 154 2.55 40.07 30.70
C TYR A 154 3.89 40.77 30.88
N VAL A 155 4.96 40.24 30.28
CA VAL A 155 6.33 40.74 30.48
C VAL A 155 6.67 41.92 29.56
N PHE A 156 6.22 41.90 28.30
CA PHE A 156 6.68 42.85 27.29
C PHE A 156 5.71 44.02 27.05
N THR A 157 4.45 43.92 27.47
CA THR A 157 3.43 44.94 27.16
C THR A 157 3.25 45.93 28.31
N ASN A 158 3.40 47.23 28.03
CA ASN A 158 3.23 48.30 29.03
C ASN A 158 1.81 48.36 29.65
N LYS A 159 0.80 47.81 28.96
CA LYS A 159 -0.55 47.56 29.49
C LYS A 159 -0.95 46.14 29.09
N PRO A 160 -0.98 45.16 30.01
CA PRO A 160 -1.33 43.79 29.66
C PRO A 160 -2.74 43.73 29.08
N THR A 161 -2.86 43.15 27.89
CA THR A 161 -4.12 43.04 27.16
C THR A 161 -5.00 41.93 27.75
N LEU A 162 -4.34 40.88 28.25
CA LEU A 162 -4.96 39.76 28.94
C LEU A 162 -4.95 40.04 30.46
N THR A 163 -5.97 40.72 30.98
CA THR A 163 -6.08 40.99 32.43
C THR A 163 -6.90 39.93 33.16
N HIS A 164 -7.90 39.37 32.48
CA HIS A 164 -8.81 38.40 33.09
C HIS A 164 -8.26 36.97 32.96
N PRO A 165 -8.15 36.22 34.07
CA PRO A 165 -7.63 34.84 34.06
C PRO A 165 -8.46 33.91 33.16
N LEU A 166 -9.75 34.18 33.02
CA LEU A 166 -10.64 33.47 32.10
C LEU A 166 -10.23 33.68 30.64
N LEU A 167 -9.81 34.89 30.24
CA LEU A 167 -9.40 35.18 28.87
C LEU A 167 -8.07 34.48 28.55
N MET A 168 -7.14 34.46 29.50
CA MET A 168 -5.88 33.71 29.39
C MET A 168 -6.14 32.23 29.17
N ALA A 169 -7.01 31.62 30.00
CA ALA A 169 -7.37 30.21 29.88
C ALA A 169 -8.08 29.90 28.56
N LEU A 170 -8.97 30.79 28.09
CA LEU A 170 -9.66 30.62 26.81
C LEU A 170 -8.65 30.65 25.65
N LEU A 171 -7.71 31.60 25.67
CA LEU A 171 -6.67 31.71 24.65
C LEU A 171 -5.79 30.45 24.61
N THR A 172 -5.30 29.97 25.75
CA THR A 172 -4.46 28.75 25.78
C THR A 172 -5.24 27.51 25.35
N MET A 173 -6.50 27.37 25.76
CA MET A 173 -7.38 26.27 25.31
C MET A 173 -7.64 26.32 23.80
N SER A 174 -7.80 27.51 23.22
CA SER A 174 -7.98 27.67 21.77
C SER A 174 -6.75 27.21 20.97
N ILE A 175 -5.54 27.58 21.43
CA ILE A 175 -4.28 27.17 20.80
C ILE A 175 -4.06 25.66 20.96
N ALA A 176 -4.37 25.10 22.13
CA ALA A 176 -4.33 23.66 22.37
C ALA A 176 -5.28 22.89 21.43
N MET A 177 -6.49 23.40 21.23
CA MET A 177 -7.47 22.81 20.32
C MET A 177 -6.99 22.84 18.85
N LEU A 178 -6.37 23.94 18.42
CA LEU A 178 -5.73 24.04 17.11
C LEU A 178 -4.58 23.04 16.95
N GLY A 179 -3.71 22.91 17.96
CA GLY A 179 -2.61 21.93 17.97
C GLY A 179 -3.11 20.49 17.85
N PHE A 180 -4.17 20.14 18.59
CA PHE A 180 -4.85 18.84 18.46
C PHE A 180 -5.39 18.61 17.05
N GLY A 181 -6.05 19.61 16.47
CA GLY A 181 -6.61 19.56 15.12
C GLY A 181 -5.55 19.33 14.06
N ILE A 182 -4.44 20.08 14.11
CA ILE A 182 -3.30 19.93 13.19
C ILE A 182 -2.69 18.55 13.31
N ALA A 183 -2.42 18.06 14.53
CA ALA A 183 -1.83 16.75 14.75
C ALA A 183 -2.74 15.61 14.23
N LYS A 184 -4.05 15.71 14.46
CA LYS A 184 -5.04 14.75 13.94
C LYS A 184 -5.14 14.82 12.41
N GLY A 185 -5.11 16.02 11.84
CA GLY A 185 -5.08 16.25 10.40
C GLY A 185 -3.85 15.65 9.73
N PHE A 186 -2.67 15.86 10.31
CA PHE A 186 -1.42 15.27 9.83
C PHE A 186 -1.45 13.73 9.88
N ARG A 187 -1.96 13.14 10.96
CA ARG A 187 -2.14 11.68 11.05
C ARG A 187 -3.11 11.15 10.00
N TYR A 188 -4.21 11.86 9.77
CA TYR A 188 -5.15 11.52 8.70
C TYR A 188 -4.47 11.57 7.32
N PHE A 189 -3.69 12.62 7.05
CA PHE A 189 -2.95 12.78 5.80
C PHE A 189 -1.97 11.62 5.54
N VAL A 190 -1.16 11.25 6.54
CA VAL A 190 -0.23 10.10 6.44
C VAL A 190 -0.99 8.80 6.15
N LYS A 191 -2.16 8.59 6.76
CA LYS A 191 -2.99 7.41 6.48
C LYS A 191 -3.55 7.40 5.06
N CYS A 192 -3.92 8.55 4.52
CA CYS A 192 -4.35 8.67 3.13
C CYS A 192 -3.22 8.29 2.17
N GLN A 193 -2.01 8.80 2.39
CA GLN A 193 -0.83 8.47 1.57
C GLN A 193 -0.51 6.96 1.58
N ARG A 194 -0.66 6.30 2.73
CA ARG A 194 -0.48 4.84 2.81
C ARG A 194 -1.53 4.08 2.01
N LYS A 195 -2.79 4.51 2.04
CA LYS A 195 -3.89 3.84 1.32
C LYS A 195 -3.70 3.86 -0.20
N SER A 196 -3.11 4.93 -0.73
CA SER A 196 -2.85 5.06 -2.18
C SER A 196 -1.71 4.19 -2.69
N LEU A 197 -0.91 3.54 -1.82
CA LEU A 197 0.23 2.73 -2.25
C LEU A 197 -0.14 1.49 -3.09
N LEU A 198 -1.36 0.96 -2.96
CA LEU A 198 -1.85 -0.15 -3.80
C LEU A 198 -2.67 0.32 -5.00
N GLU A 199 -2.86 1.62 -5.17
CA GLU A 199 -3.53 2.14 -6.35
C GLU A 199 -2.62 1.91 -7.57
N PRO A 200 -3.21 1.57 -8.73
CA PRO A 200 -2.43 1.47 -9.95
C PRO A 200 -1.70 2.79 -10.22
N PRO A 201 -0.50 2.74 -10.82
CA PRO A 201 0.18 3.96 -11.24
C PRO A 201 -0.74 4.77 -12.16
N MET A 202 -0.67 6.09 -12.04
CA MET A 202 -1.50 6.99 -12.83
C MET A 202 -1.18 6.79 -14.32
N ASP A 203 -2.17 6.38 -15.09
CA ASP A 203 -2.04 6.21 -16.53
C ASP A 203 -2.07 7.61 -17.20
N LEU A 204 -0.90 8.22 -17.31
CA LEU A 204 -0.73 9.58 -17.85
C LEU A 204 -0.89 9.64 -19.37
N PHE A 205 -0.85 8.50 -20.05
CA PHE A 205 -0.85 8.39 -21.50
C PHE A 205 -2.03 7.55 -21.99
N GLY A 206 -3.16 7.61 -21.29
CA GLY A 206 -4.31 6.72 -21.44
C GLY A 206 -5.06 6.81 -22.76
N ASP A 207 -4.37 6.60 -23.89
CA ASP A 207 -4.93 6.44 -25.25
C ASP A 207 -3.94 5.82 -26.27
N ASN A 208 -2.92 5.04 -25.87
CA ASN A 208 -2.06 4.30 -26.84
C ASN A 208 -1.97 2.78 -26.59
N LYS A 209 -2.90 2.20 -25.83
CA LYS A 209 -2.95 0.73 -25.62
C LYS A 209 -3.83 -0.02 -26.62
N GLU A 210 -4.68 0.66 -27.38
CA GLU A 210 -5.54 -0.01 -28.36
C GLU A 210 -4.71 -0.61 -29.52
N GLU A 211 -3.59 -0.02 -29.90
CA GLU A 211 -2.75 -0.54 -31.01
C GLU A 211 -1.95 -1.81 -30.68
N PHE A 212 -1.77 -2.19 -29.40
CA PHE A 212 -1.02 -3.40 -29.03
C PHE A 212 -1.91 -4.61 -28.73
N ASP A 213 -3.20 -4.38 -28.45
CA ASP A 213 -4.20 -5.44 -28.22
C ASP A 213 -4.88 -5.89 -29.52
N ASP A 214 -4.85 -5.07 -30.58
CA ASP A 214 -5.52 -5.40 -31.86
C ASP A 214 -4.86 -6.56 -32.64
N VAL A 215 -3.58 -6.88 -32.36
CA VAL A 215 -2.91 -8.03 -33.00
C VAL A 215 -3.26 -9.37 -32.35
N GLU A 216 -3.65 -9.38 -31.07
CA GLU A 216 -4.08 -10.60 -30.36
C GLU A 216 -5.60 -10.84 -30.43
N THR A 217 -6.39 -9.81 -30.75
CA THR A 217 -7.86 -9.86 -30.66
C THR A 217 -8.56 -10.32 -31.95
N GLU A 218 -7.88 -10.36 -33.10
CA GLU A 218 -8.48 -10.84 -34.35
C GLU A 218 -8.78 -12.36 -34.36
N MET A 219 -8.22 -13.14 -33.44
CA MET A 219 -8.44 -14.60 -33.41
C MET A 219 -9.65 -15.06 -32.57
N ASN A 220 -10.29 -14.20 -31.77
CA ASN A 220 -11.28 -14.65 -30.77
C ASN A 220 -12.54 -13.75 -30.66
N ASN A 221 -13.03 -13.18 -31.76
CA ASN A 221 -14.35 -12.57 -31.77
C ASN A 221 -15.43 -13.64 -31.94
N GLU A 222 -16.17 -13.93 -30.86
CA GLU A 222 -17.64 -13.90 -30.85
C GLU A 222 -18.18 -14.30 -29.47
N LYS A 223 -18.36 -13.31 -28.57
CA LYS A 223 -19.59 -13.06 -27.79
C LYS A 223 -19.39 -11.96 -26.75
N GLU A 224 -20.25 -10.95 -26.87
CA GLU A 224 -20.61 -9.88 -25.91
C GLU A 224 -19.49 -8.98 -25.35
N LYS A 225 -19.18 -7.92 -26.11
CA LYS A 225 -18.43 -6.76 -25.62
C LYS A 225 -19.37 -5.83 -24.84
N HIS A 226 -19.26 -5.80 -23.52
CA HIS A 226 -19.70 -4.65 -22.72
C HIS A 226 -18.52 -3.68 -22.52
N PRO A 227 -18.68 -2.36 -22.79
CA PRO A 227 -17.58 -1.43 -22.61
C PRO A 227 -17.29 -1.25 -21.12
N LYS A 228 -16.08 -1.59 -20.69
CA LYS A 228 -15.59 -1.25 -19.34
C LYS A 228 -15.20 0.22 -19.33
N TYR A 229 -16.04 1.06 -18.76
CA TYR A 229 -15.78 2.49 -18.64
C TYR A 229 -14.76 2.78 -17.55
N SER A 230 -13.80 3.66 -17.86
CA SER A 230 -12.91 4.26 -16.86
C SER A 230 -13.71 5.01 -15.78
N LYS A 231 -13.23 5.02 -14.54
CA LYS A 231 -13.84 5.78 -13.43
C LYS A 231 -14.04 7.26 -13.78
N ALA A 232 -13.21 7.84 -14.65
CA ALA A 232 -13.37 9.20 -15.15
C ALA A 232 -14.56 9.34 -16.11
N GLN A 233 -14.73 8.41 -17.05
CA GLN A 233 -15.85 8.37 -17.99
C GLN A 233 -17.20 8.12 -17.28
N ALA A 234 -17.22 7.25 -16.27
CA ALA A 234 -18.43 7.01 -15.47
C ALA A 234 -18.90 8.28 -14.74
N ARG A 235 -17.97 9.07 -14.21
CA ARG A 235 -18.26 10.36 -13.53
C ARG A 235 -18.77 11.43 -14.50
N GLN A 236 -18.22 11.49 -15.71
CA GLN A 236 -18.66 12.45 -16.73
C GLN A 236 -20.08 12.14 -17.24
N ARG A 237 -20.42 10.86 -17.42
CA ARG A 237 -21.78 10.45 -17.80
C ARG A 237 -22.80 10.70 -16.69
N PHE A 238 -22.45 10.46 -15.43
CA PHE A 238 -23.33 10.78 -14.30
C PHE A 238 -23.67 12.28 -14.21
N LYS A 239 -22.75 13.18 -14.58
CA LYS A 239 -23.03 14.62 -14.68
C LYS A 239 -23.93 14.99 -15.85
N LYS A 240 -23.79 14.32 -17.01
CA LYS A 240 -24.64 14.58 -18.19
C LYS A 240 -26.07 14.06 -18.06
N GLY A 241 -26.33 13.07 -17.20
CA GLY A 241 -27.68 12.54 -16.94
C GLY A 241 -28.50 13.30 -15.90
N LYS A 242 -27.98 14.39 -15.33
CA LYS A 242 -28.66 15.24 -14.34
C LYS A 242 -28.97 16.66 -14.85
N SER A 243 -28.77 16.92 -16.14
CA SER A 243 -29.18 18.15 -16.82
C SER A 243 -30.40 17.92 -17.67
#